data_AF-A0A4V3E3H7-F1
#
_entry.id   AF-A0A4V3E3H7-F1
#
_cell.length_a   1.000
_cell.length_b   1.000
_cell.length_c   1.000
_cell.angle_alpha   90.00
_cell.angle_beta   90.00
_cell.angle_gamma   90.00
#
_symmetry.space_group_name_H-M   'P 1'
#
loop_
_entity.id
_entity.type
_entity.pdbx_description
1 polymer ?
#
loop_
_entity_poly.entity_id
_entity_poly.type
_entity_poly.pdbx_seq_one_letter_code
_entity_poly.pdbx_strand_id
1 'polypeptide(L)'
;MKRSIIRWPGLAVFAGFVLLLVAISWLFLDAIIKVTLEHTLGRLNGAEVNIERVEHSWVPLSLTLAGIQVTDPNAPKNNRVQVGEASADISPTEIVLGRTLIEQLTMTGVRVNQPRESEGDVYVMPDQEDVQNWASQSWDKLTMSLPSVDDIVSQVDLRTETVIDEAKAAYEQQEQEVKAAREALPSKDKIKEYEEKIKQITEGKVEGLADIAARKEALDELKDSIRADKKAVSNFRDEVKQAKEVVQQQIADLKNAPGNDIDRIKSFFSLDGSGLENVTGLLLGEKAREWSKYVLLAYEQLGPMLARSDNSATVEPVRGEGQRISFADDNAPPEFLIKKARTEFMVGGTVIDVDWQNITHQHNLLGQPTTYQARADNSDLWNAFNLNGELSLTDLGIDAKQQWQLKGAKLNNLKLSNSSELSANILSSMMDSDGTVLVRENKLDGKAMVRMLNLDLEAEGSSKLTSAVAGALKQLQRLDITTNIGGDIQRPSLSFESDLDDQLGDALAQSAMGEADEKLAEIKADLTAKVSEQLGGQQGLLENLTQWDNESGEQSKQLEELLKAKVGDSLKDKLKGRLLGGS
;
A
#
# COMPACT_ATOMS: atom_id res chain seq x y z
N MET A 1 84.76 -51.40 -0.69
CA MET A 1 83.63 -51.34 0.25
C MET A 1 82.50 -50.54 -0.38
N LYS A 2 81.37 -51.18 -0.72
CA LYS A 2 80.19 -50.50 -1.27
C LYS A 2 79.63 -49.56 -0.21
N ARG A 3 79.68 -48.25 -0.42
CA ARG A 3 78.97 -47.29 0.42
C ARG A 3 77.48 -47.55 0.26
N SER A 4 76.81 -47.94 1.35
CA SER A 4 75.35 -48.03 1.41
C SER A 4 74.75 -46.70 0.94
N ILE A 5 73.83 -46.76 -0.03
CA ILE A 5 73.11 -45.60 -0.56
C ILE A 5 72.24 -44.94 0.53
N ILE A 6 71.85 -45.69 1.55
CA ILE A 6 71.06 -45.22 2.69
C ILE A 6 71.99 -44.94 3.89
N ARG A 7 71.90 -43.72 4.43
CA ARG A 7 72.57 -43.31 5.66
C ARG A 7 71.70 -43.68 6.86
N TRP A 8 71.87 -44.88 7.39
CA TRP A 8 71.09 -45.43 8.51
C TRP A 8 70.97 -44.51 9.75
N PRO A 9 72.01 -43.79 10.20
CA PRO A 9 71.87 -42.83 11.30
C PRO A 9 70.95 -41.65 10.96
N GLY A 10 71.01 -41.16 9.71
CA GLY A 10 70.11 -40.11 9.24
C GLY A 10 68.67 -40.58 9.14
N LEU A 11 68.45 -41.83 8.70
CA LEU A 11 67.12 -42.45 8.69
C LEU A 11 66.56 -42.61 10.10
N ALA A 12 67.37 -43.00 11.08
CA ALA A 12 66.94 -43.13 12.47
C ALA A 12 66.55 -41.78 13.10
N VAL A 13 67.33 -40.72 12.84
CA VAL A 13 66.98 -39.35 13.28
C VAL A 13 65.70 -38.88 12.61
N PHE A 14 65.55 -39.10 11.30
CA PHE A 14 64.32 -38.77 10.57
C PHE A 14 63.11 -39.53 11.12
N ALA A 15 63.22 -40.84 11.34
CA ALA A 15 62.16 -41.64 11.93
C ALA A 15 61.79 -41.18 13.34
N GLY A 16 62.78 -40.85 14.17
CA GLY A 16 62.56 -40.27 15.50
C GLY A 16 61.82 -38.93 15.44
N PHE A 17 62.17 -38.06 14.49
CA PHE A 17 61.50 -36.78 14.27
C PHE A 17 60.05 -36.97 13.78
N VAL A 18 59.80 -37.88 12.83
CA VAL A 18 58.46 -38.20 12.35
C VAL A 18 57.60 -38.78 13.48
N LEU A 19 58.15 -39.70 14.29
CA LEU A 19 57.45 -40.24 15.46
C LEU A 19 57.13 -39.15 16.49
N LEU A 20 58.05 -38.22 16.72
CA LEU A 20 57.81 -37.08 17.60
C LEU A 20 56.68 -36.18 17.07
N LEU A 21 56.66 -35.86 15.77
CA LEU A 21 55.59 -35.08 15.16
C LEU A 21 54.24 -35.79 15.27
N VAL A 22 54.19 -37.10 14.99
CA VAL A 22 52.98 -37.91 15.15
C VAL A 22 52.52 -37.92 16.60
N ALA A 23 53.44 -38.08 17.56
CA ALA A 23 53.11 -38.08 18.99
C ALA A 23 52.60 -36.71 19.48
N ILE A 24 53.24 -35.61 19.06
CA ILE A 24 52.77 -34.25 19.38
C ILE A 24 51.39 -34.01 18.79
N SER A 25 51.20 -34.39 17.52
CA SER A 25 49.91 -34.26 16.85
C SER A 25 48.84 -35.08 17.55
N TRP A 26 49.14 -36.31 17.96
CA TRP A 26 48.18 -37.17 18.64
C TRP A 26 47.80 -36.68 20.04
N LEU A 27 48.73 -36.03 20.76
CA LEU A 27 48.50 -35.56 22.13
C LEU A 27 47.92 -34.15 22.24
N PHE A 28 48.28 -33.24 21.32
CA PHE A 28 48.02 -31.81 21.48
C PHE A 28 47.18 -31.18 20.37
N LEU A 29 46.94 -31.87 19.25
CA LEU A 29 46.27 -31.25 18.10
C LEU A 29 44.86 -30.77 18.45
N ASP A 30 44.08 -31.54 19.22
CA ASP A 30 42.74 -31.13 19.66
C ASP A 30 42.75 -29.82 20.46
N ALA A 31 43.68 -29.71 21.41
CA ALA A 31 43.84 -28.51 22.24
C ALA A 31 44.30 -27.30 21.42
N ILE A 32 45.23 -27.51 20.47
CA ILE A 32 45.71 -26.46 19.58
C ILE A 32 44.58 -25.96 18.67
N ILE A 33 43.81 -26.89 18.08
CA ILE A 33 42.68 -26.55 17.22
C ILE A 33 41.63 -25.78 18.03
N LYS A 34 41.27 -26.26 19.23
CA LYS A 34 40.32 -25.58 20.12
C LYS A 34 40.69 -24.11 20.35
N VAL A 35 41.91 -23.86 20.86
CA VAL A 35 42.37 -22.49 21.17
C VAL A 35 42.43 -21.62 19.91
N THR A 36 42.84 -22.20 18.78
CA THR A 36 42.94 -21.48 17.50
C THR A 36 41.56 -21.10 16.98
N LEU A 37 40.57 -22.00 17.07
CA LEU A 37 39.20 -21.74 16.65
C LEU A 37 38.52 -20.73 17.56
N GLU A 38 38.60 -20.86 18.88
CA GLU A 38 38.02 -19.89 19.83
C GLU A 38 38.55 -18.47 19.58
N HIS A 39 39.87 -18.31 19.42
CA HIS A 39 40.46 -16.99 19.11
C HIS A 39 40.11 -16.45 17.72
N THR A 40 40.05 -17.32 16.72
CA THR A 40 39.80 -16.88 15.33
C THR A 40 38.33 -16.54 15.15
N LEU A 41 37.43 -17.43 15.58
CA LEU A 41 35.99 -17.21 15.55
C LEU A 41 35.61 -16.05 16.47
N GLY A 42 36.21 -15.93 17.65
CA GLY A 42 35.95 -14.81 18.56
C GLY A 42 36.29 -13.45 17.94
N ARG A 43 37.45 -13.35 17.25
CA ARG A 43 37.81 -12.13 16.53
C ARG A 43 36.88 -11.82 15.36
N LEU A 44 36.48 -12.84 14.59
CA LEU A 44 35.53 -12.67 13.48
C LEU A 44 34.15 -12.29 13.98
N ASN A 45 33.75 -12.82 15.13
CA ASN A 45 32.47 -12.55 15.78
C ASN A 45 32.43 -11.17 16.46
N GLY A 46 33.60 -10.62 16.84
CA GLY A 46 33.71 -9.40 17.64
C GLY A 46 33.42 -9.61 19.14
N ALA A 47 33.17 -10.86 19.55
CA ALA A 47 32.95 -11.26 20.94
C ALA A 47 33.32 -12.74 21.12
N GLU A 48 33.47 -13.15 22.37
CA GLU A 48 33.97 -14.46 22.79
C GLU A 48 33.22 -15.63 22.13
N VAL A 49 33.98 -16.66 21.75
CA VAL A 49 33.47 -17.94 21.29
C VAL A 49 34.09 -19.03 22.16
N ASN A 50 33.25 -19.90 22.71
CA ASN A 50 33.68 -21.02 23.53
C ASN A 50 33.35 -22.34 22.82
N ILE A 51 34.26 -23.30 22.89
CA ILE A 51 34.06 -24.66 22.35
C ILE A 51 34.31 -25.64 23.49
N GLU A 52 33.33 -26.45 23.87
CA GLU A 52 33.48 -27.40 24.96
C GLU A 52 34.58 -28.43 24.64
N ARG A 53 34.46 -29.11 23.49
CA ARG A 53 35.34 -30.21 23.09
C ARG A 53 35.65 -30.19 21.59
N VAL A 54 36.87 -30.60 21.26
CA VAL A 54 37.37 -30.78 19.89
C VAL A 54 37.98 -32.17 19.78
N GLU A 55 37.64 -32.89 18.72
CA GLU A 55 38.18 -34.22 18.41
C GLU A 55 38.54 -34.30 16.92
N HIS A 56 39.77 -34.68 16.61
CA HIS A 56 40.20 -34.98 15.24
C HIS A 56 40.31 -36.50 15.00
N SER A 57 39.97 -36.93 13.78
CA SER A 57 40.26 -38.27 13.27
C SER A 57 41.13 -38.15 12.02
N TRP A 58 42.03 -39.12 11.79
CA TRP A 58 42.94 -39.10 10.62
C TRP A 58 42.43 -39.92 9.43
N VAL A 59 41.57 -40.92 9.67
CA VAL A 59 41.12 -41.87 8.64
C VAL A 59 39.62 -42.19 8.80
N PRO A 60 38.72 -41.55 8.02
CA PRO A 60 38.98 -40.37 7.18
C PRO A 60 39.39 -39.15 8.04
N LEU A 61 40.02 -38.16 7.42
CA LEU A 61 40.38 -36.92 8.12
C LEU A 61 39.10 -36.13 8.43
N SER A 62 38.73 -36.07 9.70
CA SER A 62 37.54 -35.35 10.15
C SER A 62 37.81 -34.57 11.43
N LEU A 63 37.00 -33.53 11.64
CA LEU A 63 37.04 -32.68 12.82
C LEU A 63 35.64 -32.56 13.41
N THR A 64 35.48 -32.94 14.67
CA THR A 64 34.24 -32.82 15.44
C THR A 64 34.42 -31.81 16.56
N LEU A 65 33.51 -30.85 16.64
CA LEU A 65 33.41 -29.84 17.69
C LEU A 65 32.10 -30.07 18.44
N ALA A 66 32.13 -30.03 19.77
CA ALA A 66 30.92 -30.12 20.60
C ALA A 66 30.80 -28.89 21.50
N GLY A 67 29.55 -28.48 21.76
CA GLY A 67 29.22 -27.41 22.69
C GLY A 67 29.78 -26.04 22.27
N ILE A 68 29.52 -25.63 21.02
CA ILE A 68 29.97 -24.32 20.53
C ILE A 68 29.01 -23.24 21.01
N GLN A 69 29.53 -22.19 21.62
CA GLN A 69 28.77 -21.05 22.13
C GLN A 69 29.36 -19.75 21.59
N VAL A 70 28.58 -19.02 20.81
CA VAL A 70 28.99 -17.77 20.17
C VAL A 70 28.28 -16.61 20.86
N THR A 71 29.04 -15.71 21.51
CA THR A 71 28.49 -14.56 22.26
C THR A 71 27.83 -13.55 21.32
N ASP A 72 26.74 -12.95 21.77
CA ASP A 72 26.15 -11.76 21.15
C ASP A 72 26.84 -10.47 21.67
N PRO A 73 27.58 -9.70 20.85
CA PRO A 73 28.23 -8.45 21.25
C PRO A 73 27.23 -7.38 21.71
N ASN A 74 26.00 -7.42 21.19
CA ASN A 74 24.94 -6.47 21.53
C ASN A 74 24.20 -6.89 22.82
N ALA A 75 24.24 -8.18 23.17
CA ALA A 75 23.63 -8.73 24.39
C ALA A 75 24.53 -9.82 25.01
N PRO A 76 25.65 -9.46 25.66
CA PRO A 76 26.70 -10.42 26.03
C PRO A 76 26.30 -11.49 27.06
N LYS A 77 25.12 -11.34 27.67
CA LYS A 77 24.49 -12.34 28.54
C LYS A 77 23.84 -13.49 27.76
N ASN A 78 23.75 -13.38 26.44
CA ASN A 78 23.17 -14.38 25.56
C ASN A 78 24.18 -14.83 24.49
N ASN A 79 24.03 -16.08 24.08
CA ASN A 79 24.62 -16.63 22.88
C ASN A 79 23.77 -16.23 21.68
N ARG A 80 24.39 -15.58 20.68
CA ARG A 80 23.72 -15.35 19.39
C ARG A 80 23.41 -16.69 18.72
N VAL A 81 24.35 -17.62 18.79
CA VAL A 81 24.29 -18.96 18.20
C VAL A 81 24.93 -19.95 19.18
N GLN A 82 24.25 -21.07 19.40
CA GLN A 82 24.76 -22.21 20.13
C GLN A 82 24.61 -23.46 19.27
N VAL A 83 25.65 -24.27 19.16
CA VAL A 83 25.68 -25.49 18.34
C VAL A 83 25.99 -26.67 19.26
N GLY A 84 25.18 -27.73 19.16
CA GLY A 84 25.39 -28.95 19.93
C GLY A 84 26.65 -29.68 19.45
N GLU A 85 26.67 -30.02 18.17
CA GLU A 85 27.82 -30.68 17.53
C GLU A 85 28.01 -30.14 16.11
N ALA A 86 29.27 -30.00 15.68
CA ALA A 86 29.65 -29.69 14.31
C ALA A 86 30.73 -30.68 13.85
N SER A 87 30.49 -31.40 12.77
CA SER A 87 31.39 -32.40 12.21
C SER A 87 31.73 -32.08 10.76
N ALA A 88 33.01 -32.05 10.42
CA ALA A 88 33.53 -31.72 9.09
C ALA A 88 34.44 -32.82 8.55
N ASP A 89 34.14 -33.30 7.34
CA ASP A 89 34.99 -34.22 6.58
C ASP A 89 35.93 -33.41 5.68
N ILE A 90 37.23 -33.47 5.96
CA ILE A 90 38.23 -32.59 5.34
C ILE A 90 39.13 -33.38 4.39
N SER A 91 39.40 -32.85 3.20
CA SER A 91 40.28 -33.48 2.22
C SER A 91 41.75 -33.36 2.63
N PRO A 92 42.46 -34.47 2.91
CA PRO A 92 43.88 -34.42 3.25
C PRO A 92 44.74 -33.95 2.09
N THR A 93 44.36 -34.30 0.86
CA THR A 93 45.13 -33.94 -0.35
C THR A 93 45.08 -32.45 -0.59
N GLU A 94 43.93 -31.82 -0.38
CA GLU A 94 43.80 -30.37 -0.55
C GLU A 94 44.55 -29.61 0.55
N ILE A 95 44.55 -30.08 1.79
CA ILE A 95 45.34 -29.47 2.87
C ILE A 95 46.84 -29.45 2.52
N VAL A 96 47.37 -30.54 1.97
CA VAL A 96 48.78 -30.62 1.54
C VAL A 96 49.06 -29.64 0.39
N LEU A 97 48.06 -29.36 -0.45
CA LEU A 97 48.13 -28.35 -1.51
C LEU A 97 47.87 -26.91 -1.01
N GLY A 98 47.67 -26.72 0.30
CA GLY A 98 47.41 -25.42 0.91
C GLY A 98 45.95 -24.94 0.80
N ARG A 99 45.02 -25.83 0.44
CA ARG A 99 43.59 -25.54 0.29
C ARG A 99 42.77 -26.23 1.38
N THR A 100 41.69 -25.61 1.81
CA THR A 100 40.73 -26.17 2.75
C THR A 100 39.48 -26.62 1.99
N LEU A 101 39.40 -27.91 1.70
CA LEU A 101 38.22 -28.52 1.11
C LEU A 101 37.49 -29.38 2.15
N ILE A 102 36.26 -28.99 2.47
CA ILE A 102 35.35 -29.75 3.31
C ILE A 102 34.31 -30.41 2.40
N GLU A 103 34.32 -31.73 2.35
CA GLU A 103 33.40 -32.50 1.51
C GLU A 103 31.97 -32.45 2.08
N GLN A 104 31.85 -32.61 3.40
CA GLN A 104 30.60 -32.63 4.14
C GLN A 104 30.80 -31.89 5.48
N LEU A 105 29.93 -30.94 5.78
CA LEU A 105 29.80 -30.31 7.10
C LEU A 105 28.42 -30.63 7.66
N THR A 106 28.33 -31.10 8.90
CA THR A 106 27.05 -31.32 9.59
C THR A 106 27.06 -30.56 10.90
N MET A 107 26.07 -29.71 11.14
CA MET A 107 25.88 -29.01 12.40
C MET A 107 24.51 -29.37 12.97
N THR A 108 24.49 -29.91 14.20
CA THR A 108 23.26 -30.37 14.86
C THR A 108 22.95 -29.57 16.11
N GLY A 109 21.66 -29.49 16.45
CA GLY A 109 21.20 -28.77 17.63
C GLY A 109 21.53 -27.27 17.62
N VAL A 110 21.50 -26.63 16.44
CA VAL A 110 21.73 -25.18 16.31
C VAL A 110 20.56 -24.44 16.95
N ARG A 111 20.87 -23.55 17.88
CA ARG A 111 19.91 -22.70 18.59
C ARG A 111 20.38 -21.25 18.53
N VAL A 112 19.44 -20.32 18.47
CA VAL A 112 19.72 -18.88 18.46
C VAL A 112 19.24 -18.25 19.76
N ASN A 113 19.87 -17.14 20.15
CA ASN A 113 19.48 -16.32 21.31
C ASN A 113 19.25 -17.13 22.60
N GLN A 114 20.25 -17.90 23.01
CA GLN A 114 20.19 -18.72 24.24
C GLN A 114 20.87 -18.00 25.41
N PRO A 115 20.33 -18.05 26.63
CA PRO A 115 21.00 -17.46 27.79
C PRO A 115 22.35 -18.14 28.06
N ARG A 116 23.36 -17.36 28.45
CA ARG A 116 24.66 -17.87 28.88
C ARG A 116 24.69 -18.04 30.39
N GLU A 117 25.53 -18.97 30.87
CA GLU A 117 25.82 -19.10 32.31
C GLU A 117 26.59 -17.89 32.86
N SER A 118 27.42 -17.26 32.01
CA SER A 118 28.16 -16.05 32.33
C SER A 118 28.22 -15.11 31.12
N GLU A 119 28.32 -13.81 31.41
CA GLU A 119 28.46 -12.77 30.41
C GLU A 119 29.76 -12.97 29.61
N GLY A 120 29.67 -13.00 28.28
CA GLY A 120 30.83 -13.21 27.41
C GLY A 120 31.62 -11.93 27.13
N ASP A 121 32.91 -12.08 26.84
CA ASP A 121 33.77 -10.93 26.55
C ASP A 121 33.47 -10.32 25.17
N VAL A 122 33.33 -8.99 25.10
CA VAL A 122 33.13 -8.25 23.84
C VAL A 122 34.43 -7.56 23.42
N TYR A 123 34.88 -7.82 22.20
CA TYR A 123 36.14 -7.29 21.65
C TYR A 123 35.92 -6.03 20.80
N VAL A 124 34.76 -5.92 20.15
CA VAL A 124 34.37 -4.79 19.30
C VAL A 124 32.94 -4.41 19.64
N MET A 125 32.73 -3.17 20.11
CA MET A 125 31.38 -2.63 20.30
C MET A 125 30.84 -2.14 18.95
N PRO A 126 29.64 -2.57 18.52
CA PRO A 126 28.99 -2.03 17.33
C PRO A 126 28.66 -0.55 17.50
N ASP A 127 28.82 0.22 16.42
CA ASP A 127 28.45 1.63 16.39
C ASP A 127 26.91 1.73 16.34
N GLN A 128 26.29 2.28 17.40
CA GLN A 128 24.83 2.26 17.58
C GLN A 128 24.10 3.37 16.80
N GLU A 129 24.80 4.18 16.00
CA GLU A 129 24.24 5.41 15.43
C GLU A 129 23.35 5.20 14.18
N ASP A 130 23.44 4.07 13.46
CA ASP A 130 22.75 3.90 12.17
C ASP A 130 21.30 3.35 12.23
N VAL A 131 20.76 3.08 13.43
CA VAL A 131 19.40 2.49 13.58
C VAL A 131 18.34 3.53 13.98
N GLN A 132 18.74 4.75 14.29
CA GLN A 132 17.84 5.82 14.72
C GLN A 132 17.64 6.85 13.61
N ASN A 133 16.57 6.72 12.83
CA ASN A 133 15.72 7.84 12.39
C ASN A 133 14.74 7.44 11.28
N TRP A 134 13.85 6.49 11.56
CA TRP A 134 12.67 6.29 10.69
C TRP A 134 11.36 6.01 11.46
N ALA A 135 11.40 5.89 12.79
CA ALA A 135 10.24 5.52 13.62
C ALA A 135 10.16 6.31 14.93
N SER A 136 10.21 7.65 14.84
CA SER A 136 10.03 8.59 15.97
C SER A 136 8.70 9.35 15.85
N GLN A 137 7.60 8.64 15.64
CA GLN A 137 6.27 9.19 15.91
C GLN A 137 5.85 8.72 17.32
N SER A 138 5.50 9.68 18.19
CA SER A 138 5.04 9.44 19.56
C SER A 138 3.52 9.67 19.62
N TRP A 139 2.83 8.85 20.42
CA TRP A 139 1.40 8.99 20.74
C TRP A 139 1.05 10.40 21.28
N ASP A 140 2.02 11.11 21.88
CA ASP A 140 1.84 12.47 22.42
C ASP A 140 1.44 13.52 21.38
N LYS A 141 1.73 13.31 20.08
CA LYS A 141 1.34 14.24 19.01
C LYS A 141 -0.08 14.00 18.50
N LEU A 142 -0.63 12.79 18.65
CA LEU A 142 -1.95 12.41 18.12
C LEU A 142 -3.10 12.75 19.09
N THR A 143 -2.83 12.74 20.40
CA THR A 143 -3.81 13.09 21.45
C THR A 143 -4.23 14.56 21.46
N MET A 144 -3.57 15.42 20.68
CA MET A 144 -3.78 16.87 20.68
C MET A 144 -4.77 17.39 19.61
N SER A 145 -5.31 16.55 18.72
CA SER A 145 -6.05 17.05 17.55
C SER A 145 -7.17 16.14 17.06
N LEU A 146 -8.11 15.76 17.92
CA LEU A 146 -9.42 15.34 17.44
C LEU A 146 -10.41 16.50 17.59
N PRO A 147 -10.77 17.17 16.48
CA PRO A 147 -11.80 18.21 16.51
C PRO A 147 -13.13 17.58 16.94
N SER A 148 -13.88 18.28 17.79
CA SER A 148 -15.25 17.91 18.12
C SER A 148 -16.15 18.03 16.87
N VAL A 149 -17.36 17.46 16.91
CA VAL A 149 -18.36 17.65 15.83
C VAL A 149 -18.56 19.14 15.53
N ASP A 150 -18.54 19.98 16.57
CA ASP A 150 -18.72 21.42 16.44
C ASP A 150 -17.51 22.09 15.75
N ASP A 151 -16.29 21.61 16.03
CA ASP A 151 -15.07 22.06 15.36
C ASP A 151 -15.06 21.63 13.88
N ILE A 152 -15.52 20.41 13.57
CA ILE A 152 -15.61 19.90 12.20
C ILE A 152 -16.65 20.70 11.41
N VAL A 153 -17.82 20.96 11.98
CA VAL A 153 -18.86 21.79 11.33
C VAL A 153 -18.36 23.22 11.06
N SER A 154 -17.49 23.76 11.92
CA SER A 154 -16.88 25.08 11.68
C SER A 154 -15.84 25.09 10.56
N GLN A 155 -15.22 23.94 10.26
CA GLN A 155 -14.22 23.79 9.20
C GLN A 155 -14.82 23.31 7.87
N VAL A 156 -15.90 22.52 7.93
CA VAL A 156 -16.65 22.04 6.77
C VAL A 156 -17.56 23.17 6.30
N ASP A 157 -17.21 23.72 5.15
CA ASP A 157 -18.00 24.75 4.46
C ASP A 157 -19.35 24.18 4.00
N LEU A 158 -20.38 24.33 4.83
CA LEU A 158 -21.75 23.88 4.56
C LEU A 158 -22.34 24.62 3.36
N ARG A 159 -22.80 23.87 2.36
CA ARG A 159 -23.25 24.43 1.08
C ARG A 159 -24.75 24.64 0.99
N THR A 160 -25.53 24.13 1.94
CA THR A 160 -26.99 24.29 1.92
C THR A 160 -27.42 25.76 1.86
N GLU A 161 -26.75 26.67 2.59
CA GLU A 161 -27.07 28.09 2.52
C GLU A 161 -26.74 28.70 1.15
N THR A 162 -25.61 28.31 0.55
CA THR A 162 -25.26 28.72 -0.82
C THR A 162 -26.30 28.24 -1.84
N VAL A 163 -26.75 26.98 -1.73
CA VAL A 163 -27.79 26.42 -2.61
C VAL A 163 -29.13 27.14 -2.44
N ILE A 164 -29.47 27.56 -1.20
CA ILE A 164 -30.67 28.37 -0.94
C ILE A 164 -30.56 29.73 -1.63
N ASP A 165 -29.42 30.40 -1.53
CA ASP A 165 -29.20 31.72 -2.15
C ASP A 165 -29.21 31.65 -3.67
N GLU A 166 -28.59 30.63 -4.26
CA GLU A 166 -28.62 30.37 -5.70
C GLU A 166 -30.05 30.08 -6.19
N ALA A 167 -30.81 29.27 -5.46
CA ALA A 167 -32.21 28.97 -5.79
C ALA A 167 -33.12 30.20 -5.62
N LYS A 168 -32.84 31.10 -4.68
CA LYS A 168 -33.54 32.39 -4.54
C LYS A 168 -33.29 33.29 -5.74
N ALA A 169 -32.03 33.52 -6.07
CA ALA A 169 -31.64 34.38 -7.18
C ALA A 169 -32.25 33.91 -8.50
N ALA A 170 -32.23 32.60 -8.73
CA ALA A 170 -32.78 32.03 -9.94
C ALA A 170 -34.32 31.98 -9.95
N TYR A 171 -34.98 31.77 -8.80
CA TYR A 171 -36.43 31.95 -8.70
C TYR A 171 -36.83 33.36 -9.14
N GLU A 172 -36.17 34.39 -8.61
CA GLU A 172 -36.46 35.79 -8.93
C GLU A 172 -36.23 36.09 -10.42
N GLN A 173 -35.15 35.56 -10.99
CA GLN A 173 -34.86 35.70 -12.41
C GLN A 173 -35.93 35.04 -13.28
N GLN A 174 -36.29 33.78 -13.00
CA GLN A 174 -37.29 33.04 -13.78
C GLN A 174 -38.68 33.67 -13.66
N GLU A 175 -39.05 34.15 -12.47
CA GLU A 175 -40.31 34.86 -12.28
C GLU A 175 -40.38 36.14 -13.12
N GLN A 176 -39.30 36.92 -13.17
CA GLN A 176 -39.22 38.14 -13.98
C GLN A 176 -39.27 37.87 -15.48
N GLU A 177 -38.45 36.93 -15.97
CA GLU A 177 -38.36 36.56 -17.39
C GLU A 177 -39.71 36.07 -17.91
N VAL A 178 -40.34 35.14 -17.18
CA VAL A 178 -41.62 34.57 -17.58
C VAL A 178 -42.76 35.59 -17.47
N LYS A 179 -42.75 36.47 -16.45
CA LYS A 179 -43.74 37.55 -16.35
C LYS A 179 -43.65 38.51 -17.52
N ALA A 180 -42.44 38.94 -17.91
CA ALA A 180 -42.24 39.81 -19.07
C ALA A 180 -42.70 39.14 -20.38
N ALA A 181 -42.37 37.86 -20.57
CA ALA A 181 -42.82 37.09 -21.73
C ALA A 181 -44.36 36.91 -21.75
N ARG A 182 -44.99 36.78 -20.58
CA ARG A 182 -46.45 36.67 -20.44
C ARG A 182 -47.17 37.96 -20.83
N GLU A 183 -46.63 39.11 -20.46
CA GLU A 183 -47.18 40.42 -20.80
C GLU A 183 -47.16 40.69 -22.32
N ALA A 184 -46.27 40.04 -23.06
CA ALA A 184 -46.19 40.12 -24.52
C ALA A 184 -47.21 39.24 -25.26
N LEU A 185 -47.99 38.40 -24.56
CA LEU A 185 -48.98 37.52 -25.18
C LEU A 185 -50.20 38.29 -25.71
N PRO A 186 -50.82 37.84 -26.82
CA PRO A 186 -52.08 38.39 -27.27
C PRO A 186 -53.19 38.14 -26.23
N SER A 187 -54.00 39.17 -25.97
CA SER A 187 -55.18 39.02 -25.11
C SER A 187 -56.24 38.13 -25.78
N LYS A 188 -57.09 37.49 -24.97
CA LYS A 188 -58.23 36.70 -25.49
C LYS A 188 -59.14 37.54 -26.39
N ASP A 189 -59.30 38.82 -26.09
CA ASP A 189 -60.11 39.73 -26.90
C ASP A 189 -59.46 40.02 -28.26
N LYS A 190 -58.13 40.17 -28.32
CA LYS A 190 -57.40 40.32 -29.59
C LYS A 190 -57.55 39.09 -30.48
N ILE A 191 -57.56 37.89 -29.91
CA ILE A 191 -57.79 36.64 -30.65
C ILE A 191 -59.23 36.59 -31.19
N LYS A 192 -60.23 36.99 -30.40
CA LYS A 192 -61.62 37.11 -30.87
C LYS A 192 -61.78 38.14 -31.98
N GLU A 193 -61.10 39.29 -31.88
CA GLU A 193 -61.08 40.28 -32.96
C GLU A 193 -60.51 39.70 -34.26
N TYR A 194 -59.51 38.83 -34.18
CA TYR A 194 -58.99 38.15 -35.37
C TYR A 194 -60.02 37.22 -35.99
N GLU A 195 -60.75 36.44 -35.19
CA GLU A 195 -61.86 35.63 -35.68
C GLU A 195 -62.93 36.46 -36.40
N GLU A 196 -63.32 37.58 -35.81
CA GLU A 196 -64.32 38.49 -36.39
C GLU A 196 -63.83 39.15 -37.68
N LYS A 197 -62.59 39.65 -37.70
CA LYS A 197 -61.97 40.24 -38.90
C LYS A 197 -61.82 39.21 -40.01
N ILE A 198 -61.44 37.97 -39.70
CA ILE A 198 -61.41 36.87 -40.68
C ILE A 198 -62.81 36.64 -41.25
N LYS A 199 -63.86 36.57 -40.43
CA LYS A 199 -65.25 36.44 -40.90
C LYS A 199 -65.65 37.60 -41.80
N GLN A 200 -65.42 38.85 -41.41
CA GLN A 200 -65.76 40.04 -42.22
C GLN A 200 -65.04 40.07 -43.58
N ILE A 201 -63.78 39.64 -43.64
CA ILE A 201 -62.99 39.60 -44.88
C ILE A 201 -63.46 38.47 -45.80
N THR A 202 -63.90 37.34 -45.24
CA THR A 202 -64.25 36.11 -45.98
C THR A 202 -65.74 36.00 -46.34
N GLU A 203 -66.62 36.52 -45.49
CA GLU A 203 -68.07 36.48 -45.62
C GLU A 203 -68.57 37.77 -46.31
N GLY A 204 -69.59 37.65 -47.18
CA GLY A 204 -70.11 38.77 -47.98
C GLY A 204 -70.01 38.58 -49.50
N LYS A 205 -70.74 39.43 -50.24
CA LYS A 205 -70.74 39.49 -51.72
C LYS A 205 -69.49 40.25 -52.19
N VAL A 206 -68.83 39.70 -53.20
CA VAL A 206 -67.63 40.29 -53.81
C VAL A 206 -68.05 41.24 -54.92
N GLU A 207 -67.66 42.51 -54.83
CA GLU A 207 -68.15 43.59 -55.71
C GLU A 207 -67.34 43.71 -57.01
N GLY A 208 -66.10 43.19 -57.06
CA GLY A 208 -65.28 43.16 -58.28
C GLY A 208 -63.81 42.77 -58.03
N LEU A 209 -62.97 42.85 -59.07
CA LEU A 209 -61.53 42.52 -58.98
C LEU A 209 -60.76 43.42 -58.00
N ALA A 210 -61.14 44.70 -57.90
CA ALA A 210 -60.54 45.65 -56.95
C ALA A 210 -60.86 45.29 -55.49
N ASP A 211 -62.10 44.85 -55.20
CA ASP A 211 -62.54 44.39 -53.88
C ASP A 211 -61.78 43.11 -53.45
N ILE A 212 -61.51 42.20 -54.39
CA ILE A 212 -60.68 41.01 -54.14
C ILE A 212 -59.25 41.38 -53.77
N ALA A 213 -58.64 42.33 -54.50
CA ALA A 213 -57.28 42.78 -54.21
C ALA A 213 -57.19 43.41 -52.81
N ALA A 214 -58.14 44.29 -52.46
CA ALA A 214 -58.21 44.92 -51.14
C ALA A 214 -58.44 43.90 -50.01
N ARG A 215 -59.34 42.93 -50.19
CA ARG A 215 -59.57 41.85 -49.22
C ARG A 215 -58.36 40.94 -49.04
N LYS A 216 -57.62 40.69 -50.13
CA LYS A 216 -56.38 39.92 -50.08
C LYS A 216 -55.30 40.66 -49.28
N GLU A 217 -55.12 41.96 -49.52
CA GLU A 217 -54.17 42.79 -48.79
C GLU A 217 -54.51 42.83 -47.29
N ALA A 218 -55.77 43.14 -46.93
CA ALA A 218 -56.23 43.15 -45.54
C ALA A 218 -56.08 41.77 -44.85
N LEU A 219 -56.27 40.67 -45.59
CA LEU A 219 -56.05 39.33 -45.06
C LEU A 219 -54.57 39.03 -44.84
N ASP A 220 -53.70 39.42 -45.78
CA ASP A 220 -52.27 39.19 -45.68
C ASP A 220 -51.69 39.97 -44.48
N GLU A 221 -52.12 41.22 -44.26
CA GLU A 221 -51.80 42.02 -43.06
C GLU A 221 -52.30 41.37 -41.76
N LEU A 222 -53.54 40.86 -41.76
CA LEU A 222 -54.10 40.16 -40.61
C LEU A 222 -53.33 38.87 -40.31
N LYS A 223 -52.94 38.11 -41.35
CA LYS A 223 -52.10 36.92 -41.20
C LYS A 223 -50.73 37.25 -40.66
N ASP A 224 -50.13 38.37 -41.05
CA ASP A 224 -48.85 38.82 -40.50
C ASP A 224 -48.99 39.18 -39.01
N SER A 225 -50.09 39.83 -38.62
CA SER A 225 -50.40 40.10 -37.21
C SER A 225 -50.58 38.80 -36.40
N ILE A 226 -51.32 37.83 -36.93
CA ILE A 226 -51.53 36.52 -36.30
C ILE A 226 -50.20 35.74 -36.21
N ARG A 227 -49.33 35.80 -37.22
CA ARG A 227 -47.99 35.18 -37.19
C ARG A 227 -47.09 35.83 -36.13
N ALA A 228 -47.13 37.15 -36.00
CA ALA A 228 -46.37 37.87 -34.97
C ALA A 228 -46.82 37.44 -33.57
N ASP A 229 -48.12 37.38 -33.32
CA ASP A 229 -48.67 36.91 -32.04
C ASP A 229 -48.40 35.42 -31.79
N LYS A 230 -48.45 34.58 -32.83
CA LYS A 230 -48.08 33.17 -32.73
C LYS A 230 -46.59 33.01 -32.38
N LYS A 231 -45.72 33.87 -32.92
CA LYS A 231 -44.31 33.91 -32.55
C LYS A 231 -44.12 34.34 -31.10
N ALA A 232 -44.89 35.33 -30.61
CA ALA A 232 -44.87 35.72 -29.20
C ALA A 232 -45.30 34.56 -28.29
N VAL A 233 -46.36 33.81 -28.66
CA VAL A 233 -46.77 32.59 -27.96
C VAL A 233 -45.68 31.51 -27.99
N SER A 234 -44.99 31.32 -29.12
CA SER A 234 -43.88 30.37 -29.22
C SER A 234 -42.73 30.75 -28.28
N ASN A 235 -42.30 32.01 -28.30
CA ASN A 235 -41.23 32.52 -27.44
C ASN A 235 -41.61 32.32 -25.96
N PHE A 236 -42.84 32.67 -25.56
CA PHE A 236 -43.31 32.45 -24.20
C PHE A 236 -43.25 30.97 -23.79
N ARG A 237 -43.62 30.05 -24.68
CA ARG A 237 -43.52 28.61 -24.42
C ARG A 237 -42.09 28.14 -24.23
N ASP A 238 -41.15 28.69 -25.00
CA ASP A 238 -39.73 28.38 -24.87
C ASP A 238 -39.18 28.88 -23.52
N GLU A 239 -39.53 30.11 -23.12
CA GLU A 239 -39.19 30.68 -21.80
C GLU A 239 -39.78 29.85 -20.65
N VAL A 240 -41.06 29.48 -20.74
CA VAL A 240 -41.72 28.63 -19.72
C VAL A 240 -41.06 27.25 -19.64
N LYS A 241 -40.65 26.67 -20.77
CA LYS A 241 -39.96 25.38 -20.79
C LYS A 241 -38.60 25.48 -20.09
N GLN A 242 -37.81 26.51 -20.42
CA GLN A 242 -36.53 26.76 -19.78
C GLN A 242 -36.69 26.98 -18.28
N ALA A 243 -37.65 27.81 -17.87
CA ALA A 243 -37.96 28.05 -16.47
C ALA A 243 -38.35 26.78 -15.71
N LYS A 244 -39.14 25.88 -16.33
CA LYS A 244 -39.48 24.58 -15.74
C LYS A 244 -38.23 23.73 -15.49
N GLU A 245 -37.33 23.63 -16.46
CA GLU A 245 -36.09 22.83 -16.33
C GLU A 245 -35.21 23.38 -15.18
N VAL A 246 -35.04 24.70 -15.12
CA VAL A 246 -34.27 25.39 -14.07
C VAL A 246 -34.88 25.18 -12.68
N VAL A 247 -36.19 25.40 -12.53
CA VAL A 247 -36.91 25.25 -11.26
C VAL A 247 -36.93 23.78 -10.79
N GLN A 248 -37.07 22.82 -11.71
CA GLN A 248 -37.00 21.40 -11.38
C GLN A 248 -35.62 20.99 -10.84
N GLN A 249 -34.56 21.47 -11.48
CA GLN A 249 -33.19 21.23 -11.03
C GLN A 249 -32.96 21.84 -9.64
N GLN A 250 -33.40 23.08 -9.41
CA GLN A 250 -33.28 23.73 -8.10
C GLN A 250 -34.04 23.03 -7.00
N ILE A 251 -35.24 22.51 -7.28
CA ILE A 251 -35.99 21.70 -6.31
C ILE A 251 -35.21 20.43 -5.95
N ALA A 252 -34.54 19.79 -6.93
CA ALA A 252 -33.71 18.62 -6.66
C ALA A 252 -32.46 18.98 -5.84
N ASP A 253 -31.76 20.05 -6.21
CA ASP A 253 -30.56 20.52 -5.51
C ASP A 253 -30.86 20.92 -4.07
N LEU A 254 -31.95 21.69 -3.85
CA LEU A 254 -32.46 22.06 -2.53
C LEU A 254 -32.76 20.82 -1.67
N LYS A 255 -33.46 19.82 -2.22
CA LYS A 255 -33.81 18.59 -1.49
C LYS A 255 -32.57 17.77 -1.07
N ASN A 256 -31.53 17.78 -1.90
CA ASN A 256 -30.34 16.98 -1.67
C ASN A 256 -29.30 17.71 -0.81
N ALA A 257 -29.29 19.05 -0.80
CA ALA A 257 -28.25 19.84 -0.14
C ALA A 257 -28.04 19.51 1.34
N PRO A 258 -29.08 19.37 2.20
CA PRO A 258 -28.88 18.96 3.59
C PRO A 258 -28.25 17.56 3.72
N GLY A 259 -28.58 16.62 2.83
CA GLY A 259 -27.97 15.29 2.82
C GLY A 259 -26.50 15.34 2.43
N ASN A 260 -26.18 16.10 1.37
CA ASN A 260 -24.81 16.26 0.88
C ASN A 260 -23.89 16.92 1.92
N ASP A 261 -24.39 17.88 2.70
CA ASP A 261 -23.61 18.51 3.78
C ASP A 261 -23.32 17.52 4.93
N ILE A 262 -24.28 16.66 5.28
CA ILE A 262 -24.04 15.58 6.25
C ILE A 262 -23.00 14.58 5.73
N ASP A 263 -23.06 14.23 4.44
CA ASP A 263 -22.08 13.33 3.84
C ASP A 263 -20.68 13.96 3.81
N ARG A 264 -20.55 15.28 3.61
CA ARG A 264 -19.28 16.01 3.77
C ARG A 264 -18.75 15.94 5.19
N ILE A 265 -19.58 16.19 6.19
CA ILE A 265 -19.17 16.07 7.61
C ILE A 265 -18.71 14.64 7.90
N LYS A 266 -19.42 13.64 7.38
CA LYS A 266 -19.05 12.22 7.53
C LYS A 266 -17.70 11.88 6.89
N SER A 267 -17.39 12.45 5.73
CA SER A 267 -16.09 12.26 5.06
C SER A 267 -14.91 12.89 5.81
N PHE A 268 -15.14 13.79 6.78
CA PHE A 268 -14.07 14.27 7.64
C PHE A 268 -13.65 13.22 8.69
N PHE A 269 -14.54 12.28 9.02
CA PHE A 269 -14.26 11.20 9.96
C PHE A 269 -13.59 9.98 9.31
N SER A 270 -13.55 9.87 7.98
CA SER A 270 -12.79 8.84 7.28
C SER A 270 -11.29 9.18 7.28
N LEU A 271 -10.44 8.16 7.46
CA LEU A 271 -8.98 8.32 7.60
C LEU A 271 -8.24 8.62 6.28
N ASP A 272 -8.97 8.74 5.16
CA ASP A 272 -8.42 9.09 3.85
C ASP A 272 -8.07 10.59 3.73
N GLY A 273 -8.62 11.44 4.60
CA GLY A 273 -8.47 12.89 4.57
C GLY A 273 -7.59 13.47 5.68
N SER A 274 -6.26 13.37 5.60
CA SER A 274 -5.28 14.19 6.36
C SER A 274 -5.41 14.30 7.90
N GLY A 275 -6.33 13.60 8.57
CA GLY A 275 -6.75 13.91 9.94
C GLY A 275 -6.03 13.16 11.07
N LEU A 276 -5.57 11.92 10.83
CA LEU A 276 -4.74 11.16 11.78
C LEU A 276 -3.61 10.48 11.01
N GLU A 277 -2.38 11.01 11.13
CA GLU A 277 -1.21 10.42 10.48
C GLU A 277 -0.84 9.05 11.11
N ASN A 278 -0.78 8.00 10.28
CA ASN A 278 -0.02 6.75 10.47
C ASN A 278 -0.23 6.01 11.81
N VAL A 279 -1.48 5.61 12.11
CA VAL A 279 -1.81 4.80 13.30
C VAL A 279 -1.08 3.45 13.26
N THR A 280 -0.89 2.88 12.07
CA THR A 280 -0.03 1.71 11.84
C THR A 280 1.38 1.90 12.38
N GLY A 281 2.02 3.04 12.10
CA GLY A 281 3.36 3.36 12.60
C GLY A 281 3.43 3.50 14.12
N LEU A 282 2.35 3.95 14.76
CA LEU A 282 2.28 4.05 16.22
C LEU A 282 2.04 2.71 16.92
N LEU A 283 1.20 1.84 16.34
CA LEU A 283 0.86 0.53 16.88
C LEU A 283 1.95 -0.52 16.64
N LEU A 284 2.51 -0.54 15.43
CA LEU A 284 3.45 -1.56 14.99
C LEU A 284 4.90 -1.07 15.02
N GLY A 285 5.15 0.22 15.25
CA GLY A 285 6.50 0.80 15.16
C GLY A 285 7.52 0.16 16.10
N GLU A 286 7.13 -0.17 17.34
CA GLU A 286 8.03 -0.87 18.27
C GLU A 286 8.40 -2.26 17.79
N LYS A 287 7.42 -3.01 17.27
CA LYS A 287 7.65 -4.34 16.70
C LYS A 287 8.43 -4.25 15.40
N ALA A 288 8.11 -3.35 14.49
CA ALA A 288 8.89 -3.10 13.28
C ALA A 288 10.36 -2.76 13.61
N ARG A 289 10.60 -2.00 14.69
CA ARG A 289 11.95 -1.72 15.21
C ARG A 289 12.64 -2.98 15.72
N GLU A 290 11.97 -3.83 16.50
CA GLU A 290 12.50 -5.12 16.94
C GLU A 290 12.86 -6.02 15.75
N TRP A 291 11.99 -6.11 14.75
CA TRP A 291 12.23 -6.84 13.49
C TRP A 291 13.42 -6.27 12.71
N SER A 292 13.56 -4.94 12.64
CA SER A 292 14.67 -4.28 11.95
C SER A 292 16.04 -4.65 12.55
N LYS A 293 16.12 -4.90 13.87
CA LYS A 293 17.37 -5.35 14.51
C LYS A 293 17.82 -6.70 13.98
N TYR A 294 16.91 -7.62 13.68
CA TYR A 294 17.27 -8.93 13.10
C TYR A 294 17.77 -8.80 11.66
N VAL A 295 17.17 -7.90 10.87
CA VAL A 295 17.64 -7.59 9.51
C VAL A 295 19.03 -6.97 9.55
N LEU A 296 19.27 -6.03 10.48
CA LEU A 296 20.56 -5.40 10.69
C LEU A 296 21.62 -6.38 11.20
N LEU A 297 21.26 -7.32 12.08
CA LEU A 297 22.18 -8.36 12.53
C LEU A 297 22.64 -9.25 11.36
N ALA A 298 21.73 -9.62 10.46
CA ALA A 298 22.08 -10.34 9.24
C ALA A 298 23.00 -9.50 8.33
N TYR A 299 22.77 -8.18 8.26
CA TYR A 299 23.62 -7.24 7.55
C TYR A 299 25.03 -7.13 8.14
N GLU A 300 25.17 -6.95 9.46
CA GLU A 300 26.46 -6.88 10.17
C GLU A 300 27.32 -8.11 9.90
N GLN A 301 26.70 -9.30 9.81
CA GLN A 301 27.41 -10.53 9.51
C GLN A 301 27.95 -10.59 8.07
N LEU A 302 27.27 -9.95 7.13
CA LEU A 302 27.71 -9.82 5.73
C LEU A 302 28.67 -8.63 5.55
N GLY A 303 28.68 -7.66 6.47
CA GLY A 303 29.50 -6.44 6.44
C GLY A 303 30.97 -6.67 6.09
N PRO A 304 31.70 -7.60 6.74
CA PRO A 304 33.09 -7.90 6.39
C PRO A 304 33.29 -8.45 4.97
N MET A 305 32.28 -9.13 4.41
CA MET A 305 32.30 -9.61 3.02
C MET A 305 31.99 -8.47 2.03
N LEU A 306 31.04 -7.59 2.39
CA LEU A 306 30.68 -6.37 1.65
C LEU A 306 31.83 -5.34 1.59
N ALA A 307 32.56 -5.17 2.69
CA ALA A 307 33.71 -4.26 2.74
C ALA A 307 34.88 -4.74 1.87
N ARG A 308 34.96 -6.05 1.55
CA ARG A 308 35.97 -6.58 0.62
C ARG A 308 35.63 -6.33 -0.84
N SER A 309 34.35 -6.35 -1.22
CA SER A 309 33.93 -6.06 -2.59
C SER A 309 34.01 -4.57 -2.96
N ASP A 310 34.01 -3.67 -1.97
CA ASP A 310 34.16 -2.22 -2.18
C ASP A 310 35.63 -1.77 -2.30
N ASN A 311 36.61 -2.67 -2.09
CA ASN A 311 38.03 -2.37 -2.28
C ASN A 311 38.42 -2.30 -3.76
N SER A 312 37.83 -1.35 -4.48
CA SER A 312 38.32 -0.81 -5.75
C SER A 312 39.51 0.16 -5.55
N ALA A 313 39.83 0.50 -4.30
CA ALA A 313 41.05 1.21 -3.97
C ALA A 313 42.25 0.28 -4.16
N THR A 314 42.89 0.41 -5.33
CA THR A 314 44.23 -0.13 -5.60
C THR A 314 45.17 0.39 -4.50
N VAL A 315 45.40 -0.41 -3.46
CA VAL A 315 46.43 -0.10 -2.46
C VAL A 315 47.75 -0.16 -3.22
N GLU A 316 48.31 1.02 -3.53
CA GLU A 316 49.65 1.08 -4.12
C GLU A 316 50.60 0.35 -3.18
N PRO A 317 51.30 -0.70 -3.66
CA PRO A 317 52.13 -1.48 -2.78
C PRO A 317 53.25 -0.64 -2.20
N VAL A 318 53.41 -0.73 -0.87
CA VAL A 318 54.50 -0.08 -0.17
C VAL A 318 55.82 -0.61 -0.73
N ARG A 319 56.59 0.29 -1.33
CA ARG A 319 57.85 -0.04 -2.02
C ARG A 319 58.84 -0.66 -1.02
N GLY A 320 59.20 -1.93 -1.22
CA GLY A 320 60.17 -2.66 -0.38
C GLY A 320 59.58 -3.82 0.41
N GLU A 321 58.25 -3.96 0.48
CA GLU A 321 57.61 -5.18 0.95
C GLU A 321 57.37 -6.12 -0.24
N GLY A 322 57.82 -7.38 -0.12
CA GLY A 322 57.56 -8.38 -1.14
C GLY A 322 56.07 -8.68 -1.25
N GLN A 323 55.51 -8.60 -2.45
CA GLN A 323 54.12 -9.02 -2.69
C GLN A 323 54.05 -10.53 -2.87
N ARG A 324 53.08 -11.17 -2.22
CA ARG A 324 52.67 -12.53 -2.61
C ARG A 324 51.76 -12.40 -3.83
N ILE A 325 52.29 -12.72 -4.99
CA ILE A 325 51.52 -12.82 -6.23
C ILE A 325 51.09 -14.29 -6.35
N SER A 326 49.79 -14.55 -6.28
CA SER A 326 49.24 -15.90 -6.49
C SER A 326 49.11 -16.15 -7.98
N PHE A 327 49.76 -17.20 -8.47
CA PHE A 327 49.59 -17.71 -9.84
C PHE A 327 48.56 -18.83 -9.77
N ALA A 328 47.28 -18.49 -9.69
CA ALA A 328 46.20 -19.46 -9.86
C ALA A 328 46.02 -19.73 -11.36
N ASP A 329 46.02 -21.01 -11.75
CA ASP A 329 45.60 -21.44 -13.10
C ASP A 329 44.11 -21.06 -13.29
N ASP A 330 43.67 -20.73 -14.51
CA ASP A 330 42.27 -20.30 -14.78
C ASP A 330 41.22 -21.34 -14.33
N ASN A 331 41.63 -22.58 -14.06
CA ASN A 331 40.80 -23.70 -13.58
C ASN A 331 41.19 -24.18 -12.16
N ALA A 332 41.94 -23.40 -11.38
CA ALA A 332 42.32 -23.80 -10.03
C ALA A 332 41.09 -23.82 -9.10
N PRO A 333 40.86 -24.88 -8.31
CA PRO A 333 39.75 -24.91 -7.37
C PRO A 333 39.96 -23.88 -6.25
N PRO A 334 38.87 -23.41 -5.61
CA PRO A 334 38.96 -22.46 -4.51
C PRO A 334 39.90 -22.91 -3.38
N GLU A 335 40.57 -21.94 -2.74
CA GLU A 335 41.39 -22.17 -1.56
C GLU A 335 40.55 -22.56 -0.33
N PHE A 336 39.27 -22.18 -0.33
CA PHE A 336 38.29 -22.60 0.67
C PHE A 336 36.99 -23.00 0.00
N LEU A 337 36.53 -24.23 0.25
CA LEU A 337 35.25 -24.72 -0.25
C LEU A 337 34.63 -25.72 0.73
N ILE A 338 33.38 -25.48 1.10
CA ILE A 338 32.50 -26.51 1.68
C ILE A 338 31.54 -26.94 0.59
N LYS A 339 31.70 -28.16 0.07
CA LYS A 339 30.87 -28.66 -1.03
C LYS A 339 29.42 -28.87 -0.59
N LYS A 340 29.22 -29.50 0.57
CA LYS A 340 27.90 -29.74 1.15
C LYS A 340 27.91 -29.41 2.64
N ALA A 341 26.90 -28.72 3.12
CA ALA A 341 26.65 -28.60 4.54
C ALA A 341 25.19 -28.89 4.88
N ARG A 342 24.94 -29.44 6.07
CA ARG A 342 23.60 -29.54 6.65
C ARG A 342 23.61 -28.91 8.03
N THR A 343 22.67 -28.04 8.29
CA THR A 343 22.50 -27.38 9.59
C THR A 343 21.09 -27.64 10.11
N GLU A 344 21.00 -28.22 11.30
CA GLU A 344 19.74 -28.54 11.98
C GLU A 344 19.43 -27.44 13.01
N PHE A 345 18.47 -26.57 12.69
CA PHE A 345 18.01 -25.52 13.60
C PHE A 345 16.86 -26.00 14.46
N MET A 346 16.91 -25.71 15.76
CA MET A 346 15.83 -25.97 16.70
C MET A 346 15.10 -24.68 17.05
N VAL A 347 13.84 -24.58 16.62
CA VAL A 347 12.96 -23.42 16.83
C VAL A 347 11.69 -23.88 17.51
N GLY A 348 11.47 -23.47 18.76
CA GLY A 348 10.25 -23.79 19.53
C GLY A 348 9.92 -25.29 19.59
N GLY A 349 10.95 -26.16 19.68
CA GLY A 349 10.80 -27.62 19.69
C GLY A 349 10.65 -28.27 18.31
N THR A 350 10.56 -27.48 17.24
CA THR A 350 10.58 -27.96 15.85
C THR A 350 12.00 -27.94 15.30
N VAL A 351 12.36 -28.98 14.54
CA VAL A 351 13.62 -29.07 13.82
C VAL A 351 13.44 -28.57 12.39
N ILE A 352 14.33 -27.68 11.95
CA ILE A 352 14.43 -27.18 10.57
C ILE A 352 15.79 -27.57 10.02
N ASP A 353 15.82 -28.47 9.06
CA ASP A 353 17.03 -28.79 8.29
C ASP A 353 17.24 -27.76 7.18
N VAL A 354 18.46 -27.25 7.09
CA VAL A 354 18.92 -26.44 5.97
C VAL A 354 20.07 -27.15 5.27
N ASP A 355 19.88 -27.45 3.99
CA ASP A 355 20.91 -28.01 3.13
C ASP A 355 21.61 -26.87 2.37
N TRP A 356 22.93 -26.84 2.44
CA TRP A 356 23.79 -25.86 1.79
C TRP A 356 24.71 -26.55 0.78
N GLN A 357 25.06 -25.84 -0.28
CA GLN A 357 26.07 -26.29 -1.23
C GLN A 357 27.02 -25.14 -1.58
N ASN A 358 28.26 -25.49 -1.92
CA ASN A 358 29.24 -24.59 -2.50
C ASN A 358 29.58 -23.34 -1.67
N ILE A 359 29.72 -23.48 -0.34
CA ILE A 359 30.09 -22.35 0.52
C ILE A 359 31.56 -21.98 0.26
N THR A 360 31.76 -20.85 -0.40
CA THR A 360 33.08 -20.26 -0.67
C THR A 360 32.97 -18.74 -0.73
N HIS A 361 34.11 -18.05 -0.73
CA HIS A 361 34.20 -16.63 -1.05
C HIS A 361 34.79 -16.38 -2.45
N GLN A 362 35.07 -17.45 -3.20
CA GLN A 362 35.71 -17.41 -4.51
C GLN A 362 34.77 -17.97 -5.58
N HIS A 363 33.52 -17.47 -5.64
CA HIS A 363 32.50 -17.95 -6.58
C HIS A 363 32.91 -17.80 -8.04
N ASN A 364 33.69 -16.76 -8.37
CA ASN A 364 34.25 -16.57 -9.72
C ASN A 364 35.14 -17.76 -10.16
N LEU A 365 35.91 -18.37 -9.24
CA LEU A 365 36.73 -19.54 -9.55
C LEU A 365 35.90 -20.83 -9.64
N LEU A 366 34.84 -20.93 -8.84
CA LEU A 366 33.98 -22.11 -8.82
C LEU A 366 32.98 -22.12 -9.99
N GLY A 367 32.57 -20.96 -10.49
CA GLY A 367 31.53 -20.79 -11.51
C GLY A 367 30.12 -21.16 -11.03
N GLN A 368 29.93 -21.33 -9.72
CA GLN A 368 28.65 -21.72 -9.10
C GLN A 368 28.41 -20.89 -7.83
N PRO A 369 27.15 -20.48 -7.54
CA PRO A 369 26.79 -19.80 -6.30
C PRO A 369 26.85 -20.74 -5.09
N THR A 370 26.95 -20.17 -3.89
CA THR A 370 26.49 -20.84 -2.68
C THR A 370 24.97 -20.95 -2.75
N THR A 371 24.40 -22.14 -2.54
CA THR A 371 22.94 -22.32 -2.48
C THR A 371 22.51 -22.87 -1.13
N TYR A 372 21.33 -22.49 -0.66
CA TYR A 372 20.73 -23.03 0.55
C TYR A 372 19.24 -23.24 0.41
N GLN A 373 18.74 -24.30 1.02
CA GLN A 373 17.33 -24.64 1.03
C GLN A 373 16.91 -25.17 2.40
N ALA A 374 15.73 -24.78 2.86
CA ALA A 374 15.11 -25.31 4.07
C ALA A 374 13.67 -25.69 3.78
N ARG A 375 13.22 -26.80 4.36
CA ARG A 375 11.81 -27.21 4.31
C ARG A 375 11.41 -27.85 5.63
N ALA A 376 10.32 -27.36 6.21
CA ALA A 376 9.73 -27.90 7.43
C ALA A 376 8.21 -27.85 7.35
N ASP A 377 7.58 -29.00 7.09
CA ASP A 377 6.13 -29.12 6.96
C ASP A 377 5.53 -29.83 8.18
N ASN A 378 4.25 -29.55 8.46
CA ASN A 378 3.46 -30.16 9.52
C ASN A 378 4.09 -30.05 10.92
N SER A 379 4.56 -28.85 11.27
CA SER A 379 5.06 -28.52 12.61
C SER A 379 3.92 -28.16 13.56
N ASP A 380 4.17 -28.27 14.86
CA ASP A 380 3.26 -27.72 15.88
C ASP A 380 3.10 -26.19 15.75
N LEU A 381 4.14 -25.51 15.24
CA LEU A 381 4.23 -24.05 15.12
C LEU A 381 3.66 -23.53 13.80
N TRP A 382 3.77 -24.27 12.70
CA TRP A 382 3.28 -23.86 11.37
C TRP A 382 2.93 -25.06 10.49
N ASN A 383 2.11 -24.82 9.46
CA ASN A 383 1.69 -25.88 8.54
C ASN A 383 2.76 -26.21 7.49
N ALA A 384 3.41 -25.20 6.93
CA ALA A 384 4.49 -25.39 5.95
C ALA A 384 5.49 -24.23 6.00
N PHE A 385 6.76 -24.56 5.85
CA PHE A 385 7.84 -23.59 5.71
C PHE A 385 8.79 -24.03 4.60
N ASN A 386 9.08 -23.12 3.68
CA ASN A 386 10.06 -23.28 2.61
C ASN A 386 10.93 -22.04 2.54
N LEU A 387 12.24 -22.23 2.38
CA LEU A 387 13.23 -21.19 2.15
C LEU A 387 14.17 -21.68 1.06
N ASN A 388 14.46 -20.84 0.07
CA ASN A 388 15.46 -21.12 -0.94
C ASN A 388 16.28 -19.85 -1.17
N GLY A 389 17.59 -20.00 -1.32
CA GLY A 389 18.42 -18.88 -1.73
C GLY A 389 19.74 -19.26 -2.38
N GLU A 390 20.32 -18.27 -3.03
CA GLU A 390 21.59 -18.32 -3.71
C GLU A 390 22.38 -17.04 -3.44
N LEU A 391 23.69 -17.16 -3.36
CA LEU A 391 24.63 -16.07 -3.10
C LEU A 391 25.90 -16.29 -3.92
N SER A 392 26.33 -15.26 -4.64
CA SER A 392 27.61 -15.18 -5.34
C SER A 392 28.33 -13.89 -4.99
N LEU A 393 29.63 -14.00 -4.70
CA LEU A 393 30.54 -12.87 -4.62
C LEU A 393 31.26 -12.74 -5.96
N THR A 394 31.04 -11.62 -6.65
CA THR A 394 31.60 -11.32 -7.96
C THR A 394 32.54 -10.11 -7.89
N ASP A 395 33.26 -9.83 -8.97
CA ASP A 395 34.13 -8.65 -9.06
C ASP A 395 33.32 -7.34 -9.09
N LEU A 396 32.02 -7.40 -9.44
CA LEU A 396 31.10 -6.27 -9.47
C LEU A 396 30.32 -6.10 -8.16
N GLY A 397 30.53 -6.98 -7.19
CA GLY A 397 29.82 -6.98 -5.92
C GLY A 397 29.04 -8.27 -5.65
N ILE A 398 28.00 -8.16 -4.84
CA ILE A 398 27.18 -9.29 -4.43
C ILE A 398 25.99 -9.47 -5.37
N ASP A 399 25.80 -10.71 -5.82
CA ASP A 399 24.58 -11.19 -6.45
C ASP A 399 23.93 -12.21 -5.52
N ALA A 400 22.65 -12.02 -5.19
CA ALA A 400 21.94 -12.93 -4.30
C ALA A 400 20.46 -12.98 -4.66
N LYS A 401 19.83 -14.11 -4.36
CA LYS A 401 18.37 -14.22 -4.46
C LYS A 401 17.89 -15.09 -3.32
N GLN A 402 16.83 -14.67 -2.65
CA GLN A 402 16.18 -15.43 -1.59
C GLN A 402 14.67 -15.40 -1.78
N GLN A 403 14.03 -16.53 -1.55
CA GLN A 403 12.58 -16.69 -1.56
C GLN A 403 12.15 -17.52 -0.36
N TRP A 404 11.10 -17.11 0.31
CA TRP A 404 10.52 -17.88 1.41
C TRP A 404 9.00 -17.94 1.33
N GLN A 405 8.47 -18.96 1.98
CA GLN A 405 7.05 -19.14 2.22
C GLN A 405 6.85 -19.82 3.56
N LEU A 406 6.08 -19.20 4.43
CA LEU A 406 5.59 -19.70 5.69
C LEU A 406 4.06 -19.69 5.64
N LYS A 407 3.45 -20.83 5.94
CA LYS A 407 1.99 -21.01 5.94
C LYS A 407 1.49 -21.47 7.28
N GLY A 408 0.44 -20.81 7.75
CA GLY A 408 -0.30 -21.21 8.94
C GLY A 408 0.50 -21.18 10.23
N ALA A 409 1.43 -20.23 10.38
CA ALA A 409 2.17 -20.07 11.63
C ALA A 409 1.22 -19.63 12.75
N LYS A 410 1.24 -20.34 13.87
CA LYS A 410 0.35 -20.08 15.01
C LYS A 410 0.99 -19.04 15.92
N LEU A 411 0.40 -17.86 15.97
CA LEU A 411 0.78 -16.80 16.91
C LEU A 411 -0.13 -16.88 18.12
N ASN A 412 0.44 -16.88 19.32
CA ASN A 412 -0.31 -16.88 20.57
C ASN A 412 0.32 -15.87 21.54
N ASN A 413 -0.52 -15.06 22.19
CA ASN A 413 -0.11 -14.07 23.20
C ASN A 413 1.03 -13.14 22.74
N LEU A 414 0.94 -12.61 21.52
CA LEU A 414 1.90 -11.65 20.99
C LEU A 414 1.49 -10.23 21.41
N LYS A 415 2.31 -9.59 22.26
CA LYS A 415 2.12 -8.18 22.62
C LYS A 415 2.44 -7.27 21.44
N LEU A 416 1.49 -6.42 21.03
CA LEU A 416 1.67 -5.46 19.93
C LEU A 416 2.05 -4.07 20.46
N SER A 417 1.30 -3.56 21.43
CA SER A 417 1.54 -2.25 22.07
C SER A 417 1.46 -2.38 23.59
N ASN A 418 2.33 -1.68 24.28
CA ASN A 418 2.36 -1.64 25.75
C ASN A 418 2.64 -0.21 26.26
N SER A 419 1.89 0.77 25.75
CA SER A 419 1.90 2.14 26.25
C SER A 419 0.86 2.36 27.36
N SER A 420 0.99 3.44 28.14
CA SER A 420 -0.02 3.84 29.12
C SER A 420 -1.34 4.29 28.48
N GLU A 421 -1.28 4.66 27.20
CA GLU A 421 -2.40 5.19 26.43
C GLU A 421 -3.20 4.07 25.76
N LEU A 422 -2.52 3.03 25.26
CA LEU A 422 -3.12 1.93 24.51
C LEU A 422 -2.32 0.62 24.68
N SER A 423 -2.96 -0.38 25.29
CA SER A 423 -2.47 -1.76 25.32
C SER A 423 -3.13 -2.56 24.20
N ALA A 424 -2.36 -3.41 23.51
CA ALA A 424 -2.89 -4.31 22.48
C ALA A 424 -2.11 -5.62 22.44
N ASN A 425 -2.80 -6.75 22.49
CA ASN A 425 -2.27 -8.11 22.50
C ASN A 425 -3.02 -8.97 21.48
N ILE A 426 -2.30 -9.68 20.62
CA ILE A 426 -2.86 -10.79 19.85
C ILE A 426 -2.92 -11.99 20.79
N LEU A 427 -4.12 -12.38 21.18
CA LEU A 427 -4.37 -13.61 21.95
C LEU A 427 -4.09 -14.83 21.07
N SER A 428 -4.62 -14.83 19.85
CA SER A 428 -4.33 -15.85 18.84
C SER A 428 -4.41 -15.29 17.41
N SER A 429 -3.62 -15.85 16.51
CA SER A 429 -3.72 -15.60 15.07
C SER A 429 -3.03 -16.69 14.26
N MET A 430 -3.44 -16.84 13.01
CA MET A 430 -2.73 -17.62 12.00
C MET A 430 -2.01 -16.69 11.04
N MET A 431 -0.70 -16.81 10.93
CA MET A 431 0.15 -15.97 10.09
C MET A 431 0.66 -16.74 8.87
N ASP A 432 0.45 -16.16 7.70
CA ASP A 432 1.14 -16.50 6.47
C ASP A 432 2.20 -15.44 6.19
N SER A 433 3.37 -15.86 5.69
CA SER A 433 4.38 -14.94 5.16
C SER A 433 4.96 -15.49 3.87
N ASP A 434 5.11 -14.64 2.87
CA ASP A 434 5.83 -14.97 1.65
C ASP A 434 6.61 -13.76 1.16
N GLY A 435 7.73 -14.00 0.49
CA GLY A 435 8.56 -12.90 0.03
C GLY A 435 9.71 -13.32 -0.86
N THR A 436 10.29 -12.32 -1.51
CA THR A 436 11.46 -12.45 -2.38
C THR A 436 12.38 -11.27 -2.16
N VAL A 437 13.68 -11.54 -2.13
CA VAL A 437 14.74 -10.53 -2.14
C VAL A 437 15.71 -10.89 -3.27
N LEU A 438 16.11 -9.89 -4.04
CA LEU A 438 17.10 -9.96 -5.09
C LEU A 438 18.18 -8.92 -4.81
N VAL A 439 19.42 -9.32 -4.96
CA VAL A 439 20.58 -8.45 -4.98
C VAL A 439 21.27 -8.65 -6.31
N ARG A 440 21.53 -7.56 -7.03
CA ARG A 440 22.37 -7.58 -8.22
C ARG A 440 23.35 -6.43 -8.20
N GLU A 441 24.65 -6.73 -8.29
CA GLU A 441 25.71 -5.73 -8.25
C GLU A 441 25.54 -4.79 -7.04
N ASN A 442 25.30 -5.36 -5.85
CA ASN A 442 25.00 -4.64 -4.60
C ASN A 442 23.67 -3.86 -4.58
N LYS A 443 22.84 -3.90 -5.62
CA LYS A 443 21.50 -3.28 -5.61
C LYS A 443 20.45 -4.27 -5.12
N LEU A 444 19.78 -3.86 -4.05
CA LEU A 444 18.77 -4.61 -3.34
C LEU A 444 17.38 -4.24 -3.86
N ASP A 445 16.56 -5.25 -4.12
CA ASP A 445 15.15 -5.12 -4.43
C ASP A 445 14.41 -6.31 -3.82
N GLY A 446 13.35 -6.06 -3.07
CA GLY A 446 12.60 -7.13 -2.44
C GLY A 446 11.22 -6.70 -1.98
N LYS A 447 10.35 -7.69 -1.90
CA LYS A 447 8.97 -7.54 -1.45
C LYS A 447 8.60 -8.74 -0.57
N ALA A 448 7.95 -8.44 0.54
CA ALA A 448 7.40 -9.41 1.46
C ALA A 448 5.94 -9.06 1.77
N MET A 449 5.12 -10.09 1.95
CA MET A 449 3.75 -9.97 2.43
C MET A 449 3.59 -10.84 3.67
N VAL A 450 3.00 -10.27 4.71
CA VAL A 450 2.56 -10.95 5.92
C VAL A 450 1.06 -10.81 6.01
N ARG A 451 0.36 -11.91 6.26
CA ARG A 451 -1.10 -11.95 6.40
C ARG A 451 -1.43 -12.63 7.70
N MET A 452 -2.04 -11.88 8.62
CA MET A 452 -2.59 -12.42 9.85
C MET A 452 -4.07 -12.68 9.65
N LEU A 453 -4.50 -13.91 9.93
CA LEU A 453 -5.84 -14.43 9.73
C LEU A 453 -6.42 -14.87 11.07
N ASN A 454 -7.74 -14.79 11.21
CA ASN A 454 -8.45 -15.14 12.43
C ASN A 454 -7.83 -14.42 13.65
N LEU A 455 -7.58 -13.12 13.52
CA LEU A 455 -7.05 -12.32 14.60
C LEU A 455 -8.03 -12.30 15.77
N ASP A 456 -7.53 -12.68 16.93
CA ASP A 456 -8.19 -12.52 18.22
C ASP A 456 -7.34 -11.55 19.03
N LEU A 457 -7.87 -10.35 19.22
CA LEU A 457 -7.16 -9.21 19.79
C LEU A 457 -7.81 -8.76 21.08
N GLU A 458 -6.98 -8.57 22.11
CA GLU A 458 -7.33 -7.85 23.32
C GLU A 458 -6.68 -6.46 23.25
N ALA A 459 -7.47 -5.42 23.46
CA ALA A 459 -6.97 -4.04 23.49
C ALA A 459 -7.71 -3.19 24.52
N GLU A 460 -6.99 -2.28 25.17
CA GLU A 460 -7.56 -1.32 26.12
C GLU A 460 -6.95 0.06 25.91
N GLY A 461 -7.79 1.09 25.88
CA GLY A 461 -7.37 2.48 25.78
C GLY A 461 -7.71 3.25 27.05
N SER A 462 -6.91 4.26 27.38
CA SER A 462 -7.15 5.12 28.56
C SER A 462 -7.86 6.45 28.25
N SER A 463 -7.83 6.89 26.98
CA SER A 463 -8.55 8.07 26.47
C SER A 463 -9.73 7.69 25.57
N LYS A 464 -10.58 8.66 25.22
CA LYS A 464 -11.71 8.45 24.28
C LYS A 464 -11.23 7.91 22.91
N LEU A 465 -10.19 8.51 22.35
CA LEU A 465 -9.61 8.09 21.06
C LEU A 465 -9.02 6.68 21.14
N THR A 466 -8.16 6.43 22.12
CA THR A 466 -7.52 5.12 22.28
C THR A 466 -8.51 4.02 22.62
N SER A 467 -9.61 4.34 23.32
CA SER A 467 -10.70 3.39 23.55
C SER A 467 -11.47 3.06 22.28
N ALA A 468 -11.68 4.04 21.39
CA ALA A 468 -12.26 3.79 20.08
C ALA A 468 -11.33 2.94 19.20
N VAL A 469 -10.02 3.24 19.20
CA VAL A 469 -9.00 2.41 18.53
C VAL A 469 -8.98 1.00 19.11
N ALA A 470 -9.02 0.84 20.43
CA ALA A 470 -9.09 -0.47 21.07
C ALA A 470 -10.36 -1.25 20.68
N GLY A 471 -11.50 -0.55 20.57
CA GLY A 471 -12.76 -1.12 20.07
C GLY A 471 -12.65 -1.59 18.63
N ALA A 472 -12.03 -0.80 17.75
CA ALA A 472 -11.77 -1.16 16.36
C ALA A 472 -10.83 -2.36 16.24
N LEU A 473 -9.72 -2.37 17.00
CA LEU A 473 -8.76 -3.48 17.03
C LEU A 473 -9.41 -4.80 17.44
N LYS A 474 -10.34 -4.78 18.41
CA LYS A 474 -11.08 -5.98 18.83
C LYS A 474 -11.97 -6.57 17.73
N GLN A 475 -12.35 -5.78 16.73
CA GLN A 475 -13.17 -6.23 15.60
C GLN A 475 -12.34 -6.71 14.41
N LEU A 476 -11.03 -6.44 14.42
CA LEU A 476 -10.12 -6.78 13.34
C LEU A 476 -9.94 -8.30 13.25
N GLN A 477 -10.35 -8.90 12.14
CA GLN A 477 -10.20 -10.35 11.89
C GLN A 477 -9.01 -10.70 10.99
N ARG A 478 -8.54 -9.73 10.20
CA ARG A 478 -7.45 -9.88 9.25
C ARG A 478 -6.60 -8.63 9.20
N LEU A 479 -5.30 -8.82 9.07
CA LEU A 479 -4.32 -7.75 8.91
C LEU A 479 -3.32 -8.17 7.83
N ASP A 480 -3.23 -7.36 6.79
CA ASP A 480 -2.25 -7.53 5.72
C ASP A 480 -1.17 -6.46 5.85
N ILE A 481 0.10 -6.90 5.81
CA ILE A 481 1.28 -6.05 5.88
C ILE A 481 2.16 -6.36 4.69
N THR A 482 2.49 -5.34 3.91
CA THR A 482 3.47 -5.42 2.83
C THR A 482 4.72 -4.68 3.24
N THR A 483 5.87 -5.32 3.07
CA THR A 483 7.19 -4.70 3.27
C THR A 483 7.93 -4.69 1.95
N ASN A 484 8.41 -3.52 1.54
CA ASN A 484 9.33 -3.40 0.42
C ASN A 484 10.71 -3.03 0.94
N ILE A 485 11.73 -3.60 0.34
CA ILE A 485 13.13 -3.30 0.61
C ILE A 485 13.82 -2.96 -0.71
N GLY A 486 14.62 -1.91 -0.71
CA GLY A 486 15.24 -1.40 -1.93
C GLY A 486 16.55 -0.67 -1.66
N GLY A 487 17.19 -0.19 -2.72
CA GLY A 487 18.35 0.68 -2.64
C GLY A 487 19.68 -0.07 -2.74
N ASP A 488 20.70 0.44 -2.06
CA ASP A 488 22.00 -0.21 -2.00
C ASP A 488 22.02 -1.21 -0.84
N ILE A 489 22.63 -2.38 -1.00
CA ILE A 489 22.71 -3.39 0.07
C ILE A 489 23.46 -2.87 1.30
N GLN A 490 24.37 -1.90 1.13
CA GLN A 490 25.05 -1.24 2.25
C GLN A 490 24.18 -0.19 2.96
N ARG A 491 23.14 0.31 2.29
CA ARG A 491 22.23 1.36 2.79
C ARG A 491 20.80 1.08 2.32
N PRO A 492 20.15 0.01 2.83
CA PRO A 492 18.84 -0.39 2.37
C PRO A 492 17.77 0.65 2.79
N SER A 493 16.84 0.92 1.90
CA SER A 493 15.60 1.63 2.21
C SER A 493 14.48 0.62 2.48
N LEU A 494 13.75 0.79 3.56
CA LEU A 494 12.62 -0.05 3.96
C LEU A 494 11.33 0.78 3.94
N SER A 495 10.26 0.23 3.36
CA SER A 495 8.93 0.81 3.44
C SER A 495 7.92 -0.25 3.90
N PHE A 496 6.94 0.18 4.69
CA PHE A 496 5.90 -0.68 5.24
C PHE A 496 4.54 -0.09 4.89
N GLU A 497 3.65 -0.95 4.41
CA GLU A 497 2.28 -0.62 4.06
C GLU A 497 1.37 -1.62 4.76
N SER A 498 0.23 -1.17 5.28
CA SER A 498 -0.75 -2.05 5.92
C SER A 498 -2.17 -1.57 5.62
N ASP A 499 -3.10 -2.50 5.53
CA ASP A 499 -4.54 -2.22 5.46
C ASP A 499 -5.15 -1.83 6.83
N LEU A 500 -4.33 -1.76 7.88
CA LEU A 500 -4.77 -1.39 9.22
C LEU A 500 -5.29 0.04 9.29
N ASP A 501 -4.66 0.99 8.59
CA ASP A 501 -5.09 2.39 8.61
C ASP A 501 -6.51 2.50 8.01
N ASP A 502 -6.78 1.86 6.87
CA ASP A 502 -8.11 1.84 6.26
C ASP A 502 -9.14 1.18 7.18
N GLN A 503 -8.81 0.00 7.73
CA GLN A 503 -9.72 -0.76 8.59
C GLN A 503 -10.02 -0.06 9.93
N LEU A 504 -9.02 0.58 10.54
CA LEU A 504 -9.23 1.39 11.74
C LEU A 504 -10.05 2.63 11.41
N GLY A 505 -9.88 3.20 10.21
CA GLY A 505 -10.61 4.39 9.81
C GLY A 505 -12.09 4.17 9.68
N ASP A 506 -12.48 3.09 9.00
CA ASP A 506 -13.88 2.71 8.87
C ASP A 506 -14.52 2.46 10.25
N ALA A 507 -13.81 1.76 11.14
CA ALA A 507 -14.31 1.43 12.46
C ALA A 507 -14.40 2.65 13.40
N LEU A 508 -13.41 3.55 13.35
CA LEU A 508 -13.42 4.80 14.11
C LEU A 508 -14.49 5.75 13.60
N ALA A 509 -14.64 5.89 12.28
CA ALA A 509 -15.69 6.67 11.65
C ALA A 509 -17.07 6.15 12.09
N GLN A 510 -17.29 4.84 12.08
CA GLN A 510 -18.53 4.23 12.54
C GLN A 510 -18.80 4.48 14.03
N SER A 511 -17.77 4.40 14.89
CA SER A 511 -17.90 4.70 16.32
C SER A 511 -18.18 6.19 16.59
N ALA A 512 -17.50 7.09 15.88
CA ALA A 512 -17.70 8.53 16.00
C ALA A 512 -19.08 8.96 15.48
N MET A 513 -19.53 8.39 14.35
CA MET A 513 -20.87 8.62 13.80
C MET A 513 -21.96 8.12 14.74
N GLY A 514 -21.80 6.95 15.38
CA GLY A 514 -22.79 6.45 16.34
C GLY A 514 -23.03 7.39 17.53
N GLU A 515 -21.99 8.10 18.00
CA GLU A 515 -22.13 9.12 19.05
C GLU A 515 -22.62 10.48 18.51
N ALA A 516 -22.27 10.81 17.25
CA ALA A 516 -22.62 12.07 16.61
C ALA A 516 -24.00 12.03 15.91
N ASP A 517 -24.62 10.87 15.76
CA ASP A 517 -25.85 10.68 14.98
C ASP A 517 -26.99 11.59 15.45
N GLU A 518 -27.13 11.80 16.76
CA GLU A 518 -28.15 12.70 17.31
C GLU A 518 -27.87 14.17 16.93
N LYS A 519 -26.62 14.62 17.03
CA LYS A 519 -26.20 15.97 16.60
C LYS A 519 -26.29 16.15 15.08
N LEU A 520 -25.86 15.16 14.30
CA LEU A 520 -25.95 15.19 12.83
C LEU A 520 -27.40 15.19 12.37
N ALA A 521 -28.30 14.47 13.07
CA ALA A 521 -29.73 14.52 12.82
C ALA A 521 -30.31 15.91 13.14
N GLU A 522 -29.86 16.56 14.22
CA GLU A 522 -30.25 17.93 14.55
C GLU A 522 -29.80 18.94 13.49
N ILE A 523 -28.53 18.88 13.07
CA ILE A 523 -27.99 19.72 11.99
C ILE A 523 -28.77 19.48 10.69
N LYS A 524 -29.02 18.21 10.32
CA LYS A 524 -29.80 17.88 9.14
C LYS A 524 -31.22 18.44 9.23
N ALA A 525 -31.84 18.39 10.41
CA ALA A 525 -33.18 18.91 10.63
C ALA A 525 -33.21 20.44 10.47
N ASP A 526 -32.24 21.16 11.03
CA ASP A 526 -32.12 22.62 10.89
C ASP A 526 -31.94 23.03 9.41
N LEU A 527 -31.00 22.38 8.71
CA LEU A 527 -30.77 22.61 7.28
C LEU A 527 -32.01 22.28 6.43
N THR A 528 -32.71 21.19 6.74
CA THR A 528 -33.96 20.80 6.07
C THR A 528 -35.07 21.82 6.32
N ALA A 529 -35.14 22.40 7.51
CA ALA A 529 -36.11 23.45 7.84
C ALA A 529 -35.86 24.71 6.99
N LYS A 530 -34.59 25.16 6.88
CA LYS A 530 -34.20 26.29 6.02
C LYS A 530 -34.56 26.07 4.55
N VAL A 531 -34.35 24.85 4.05
CA VAL A 531 -34.70 24.48 2.66
C VAL A 531 -36.21 24.45 2.44
N SER A 532 -36.98 23.97 3.43
CA SER A 532 -38.43 23.76 3.29
C SER A 532 -39.19 25.06 3.03
N GLU A 533 -38.74 26.17 3.60
CA GLU A 533 -39.29 27.50 3.34
C GLU A 533 -39.18 27.87 1.85
N GLN A 534 -38.05 27.55 1.22
CA GLN A 534 -37.78 27.91 -0.18
C GLN A 534 -38.39 26.94 -1.20
N LEU A 535 -38.57 25.68 -0.82
CA LEU A 535 -39.25 24.68 -1.65
C LEU A 535 -40.71 25.06 -1.94
N GLY A 536 -41.40 25.73 -1.01
CA GLY A 536 -42.79 26.15 -1.20
C GLY A 536 -42.95 27.14 -2.36
N GLY A 537 -42.07 28.16 -2.42
CA GLY A 537 -42.09 29.15 -3.51
C GLY A 537 -41.76 28.53 -4.87
N GLN A 538 -40.70 27.71 -4.92
CA GLN A 538 -40.28 26.98 -6.12
C GLN A 538 -41.37 26.06 -6.67
N GLN A 539 -42.07 25.32 -5.79
CA GLN A 539 -43.20 24.46 -6.18
C GLN A 539 -44.36 25.28 -6.73
N GLY A 540 -44.71 26.40 -6.08
CA GLY A 540 -45.75 27.30 -6.58
C GLY A 540 -45.44 27.89 -7.96
N LEU A 541 -44.18 28.27 -8.21
CA LEU A 541 -43.75 28.71 -9.54
C LEU A 541 -43.84 27.57 -10.56
N LEU A 542 -43.39 26.37 -10.22
CA LEU A 542 -43.48 25.20 -11.12
C LEU A 542 -44.93 24.87 -11.51
N GLU A 543 -45.87 24.97 -10.56
CA GLU A 543 -47.30 24.81 -10.81
C GLU A 543 -47.83 25.89 -11.77
N ASN A 544 -47.49 27.16 -11.52
CA ASN A 544 -47.87 28.28 -12.39
C ASN A 544 -47.31 28.11 -13.81
N LEU A 545 -46.03 27.76 -13.95
CA LEU A 545 -45.40 27.49 -15.25
C LEU A 545 -46.09 26.34 -15.98
N THR A 546 -46.51 25.31 -15.25
CA THR A 546 -47.26 24.19 -15.82
C THR A 546 -48.62 24.61 -16.34
N GLN A 547 -49.33 25.45 -15.59
CA GLN A 547 -50.60 26.02 -16.03
C GLN A 547 -50.41 26.90 -17.28
N TRP A 548 -49.43 27.81 -17.27
CA TRP A 548 -49.21 28.74 -18.40
C TRP A 548 -48.75 28.06 -19.69
N ASP A 549 -47.97 26.99 -19.59
CA ASP A 549 -47.62 26.15 -20.74
C ASP A 549 -48.88 25.53 -21.37
N ASN A 550 -49.82 25.04 -20.55
CA ASN A 550 -51.07 24.49 -21.07
C ASN A 550 -51.94 25.57 -21.75
N GLU A 551 -52.12 26.73 -21.11
CA GLU A 551 -52.90 27.85 -21.63
C GLU A 551 -52.33 28.40 -22.95
N SER A 552 -51.01 28.62 -23.01
CA SER A 552 -50.33 29.09 -24.23
C SER A 552 -50.35 28.05 -25.35
N GLY A 553 -50.39 26.76 -25.01
CA GLY A 553 -50.57 25.68 -25.98
C GLY A 553 -51.95 25.72 -26.64
N GLU A 554 -52.98 26.04 -25.87
CA GLU A 554 -54.33 26.27 -26.41
C GLU A 554 -54.38 27.52 -27.30
N GLN A 555 -53.79 28.64 -26.86
CA GLN A 555 -53.70 29.86 -27.68
C GLN A 555 -52.94 29.64 -28.98
N SER A 556 -51.83 28.88 -28.94
CA SER A 556 -51.05 28.54 -30.14
C SER A 556 -51.89 27.76 -31.16
N LYS A 557 -52.71 26.81 -30.68
CA LYS A 557 -53.64 26.04 -31.52
C LYS A 557 -54.71 26.93 -32.14
N GLN A 558 -55.30 27.84 -31.36
CA GLN A 558 -56.30 28.79 -31.86
C GLN A 558 -55.71 29.67 -32.98
N LEU A 559 -54.54 30.28 -32.77
CA LEU A 559 -53.87 31.09 -33.78
C LEU A 559 -53.50 30.29 -35.03
N GLU A 560 -53.08 29.03 -34.86
CA GLU A 560 -52.81 28.11 -35.98
C GLU A 560 -54.07 27.77 -36.78
N GLU A 561 -55.21 27.57 -36.12
CA GLU A 561 -56.50 27.36 -36.78
C GLU A 561 -56.93 28.59 -37.58
N LEU A 562 -56.74 29.81 -37.04
CA LEU A 562 -56.99 31.06 -37.76
C LEU A 562 -56.12 31.23 -39.00
N LEU A 563 -54.84 30.80 -38.94
CA LEU A 563 -53.96 30.79 -40.11
C LEU A 563 -54.35 29.74 -41.16
N LYS A 564 -54.91 28.60 -40.71
CA LYS A 564 -55.36 27.48 -41.56
C LYS A 564 -56.75 27.70 -42.17
N ALA A 565 -57.57 28.57 -41.60
CA ALA A 565 -58.87 28.92 -42.16
C ALA A 565 -58.70 29.24 -43.67
N LYS A 566 -59.33 28.43 -44.53
CA LYS A 566 -59.16 28.43 -45.99
C LYS A 566 -59.77 29.67 -46.66
N VAL A 567 -59.21 30.84 -46.35
CA VAL A 567 -59.65 32.11 -46.94
C VAL A 567 -59.24 32.21 -48.41
N GLY A 568 -58.10 31.63 -48.78
CA GLY A 568 -57.58 31.66 -50.17
C GLY A 568 -58.41 30.82 -51.14
N ASP A 569 -58.95 29.68 -50.71
CA ASP A 569 -59.81 28.83 -51.52
C ASP A 569 -61.22 29.44 -51.64
N SER A 570 -61.78 30.02 -50.57
CA SER A 570 -63.13 30.62 -50.62
C SER A 570 -63.18 31.88 -51.50
N LEU A 571 -62.13 32.72 -51.44
CA LEU A 571 -62.00 33.88 -52.35
C LEU A 571 -61.77 33.41 -53.80
N LYS A 572 -60.92 32.39 -54.04
CA LYS A 572 -60.71 31.81 -55.38
C LYS A 572 -61.97 31.15 -55.94
N ASP A 573 -62.73 30.43 -55.13
CA ASP A 573 -63.95 29.74 -55.53
C ASP A 573 -65.08 30.73 -55.82
N LYS A 574 -65.21 31.81 -55.03
CA LYS A 574 -66.11 32.94 -55.35
C LYS A 574 -65.73 33.63 -56.66
N LEU A 575 -64.44 33.74 -56.95
CA LEU A 575 -63.91 34.35 -58.19
C LEU A 575 -64.12 33.44 -59.41
N LYS A 576 -63.90 32.12 -59.26
CA LYS A 576 -64.26 31.11 -60.28
C LYS A 576 -65.77 31.08 -60.54
N GLY A 577 -66.58 31.13 -59.49
CA GLY A 577 -68.04 31.17 -59.59
C GLY A 577 -68.56 32.38 -60.37
N ARG A 578 -67.90 33.55 -60.27
CA ARG A 578 -68.24 34.74 -61.07
C ARG A 578 -67.66 34.74 -62.49
N LEU A 579 -66.44 34.23 -62.69
CA LEU A 579 -65.83 34.16 -64.03
C LEU A 579 -66.46 33.07 -64.92
N LEU A 580 -67.01 32.02 -64.31
CA LEU A 580 -67.62 30.88 -65.01
C LEU A 580 -69.17 30.89 -64.95
N GLY A 581 -69.77 31.74 -64.10
CA GLY A 581 -71.22 31.89 -63.95
C GLY A 581 -71.72 33.20 -64.55
N GLY A 582 -71.99 33.19 -65.86
CA GLY A 582 -72.71 34.25 -66.57
C GLY A 582 -74.14 33.83 -66.88
N SER A 583 -75.06 34.10 -65.95
CA SER A 583 -76.49 34.44 -66.15
C SER A 583 -77.17 34.55 -64.79
#